data_AF-A0A1S8TWX1-F1
#
_entry.id   AF-A0A1S8TWX1-F1
#
_cell.length_a   1.000
_cell.length_b   1.000
_cell.length_c   1.000
_cell.angle_alpha   90.00
_cell.angle_beta   90.00
_cell.angle_gamma   90.00
#
_symmetry.space_group_name_H-M   'P 1'
#
loop_
_entity.id
_entity.type
_entity.pdbx_description
1 polymer ?
#
loop_
_entity_poly.entity_id
_entity_poly.type
_entity_poly.pdbx_seq_one_letter_code
_entity_poly.pdbx_strand_id
1 'polypeptide(L)'
;MNKKIKKSQVLRHVIQFILFLTLPGLYAMTFSEVKTVYQIIIKGNFNFIQAFPSLVEFTAVMVLTIVMGRWFCGWLCAFGAYNDLVYFISKKIFKSKFKVDEKVDSILKYAKYVILVLIIIISWTIGSSILESTSPWDAFGQITDISNIFSSLLIGLILLVLITIGAAFIERFFCRYLCPLGAIFSIISKIGIVKINKPKADCGKCRACTINCSMGLNLYKVDEVRGGDCINCLKCTEVCPRSNANVNILGQDVNQNLAGSVAMATILGVYGLSNFGANALTNSGVISNQTGISSSTALNSAAEYKDGTYTGSGIGFKGRTTKVSVTIADGKIIKIETLSYGDDRQYYEKAGDGVTKSIISKQSTLVDTVSGATYSSKGIMSAVANALNQAK
;
A
#
# COMPACT_ATOMS: atom_id res chain seq x y z
N MET A 1 -41.84 -3.25 -2.02
CA MET A 1 -40.74 -2.29 -2.25
C MET A 1 -39.76 -2.91 -3.23
N ASN A 2 -39.78 -2.49 -4.50
CA ASN A 2 -38.78 -2.95 -5.49
C ASN A 2 -37.39 -2.67 -4.93
N LYS A 3 -36.55 -3.70 -4.80
CA LYS A 3 -35.12 -3.57 -4.50
C LYS A 3 -34.50 -2.81 -5.67
N LYS A 4 -34.57 -1.47 -5.65
CA LYS A 4 -33.79 -0.64 -6.56
C LYS A 4 -32.34 -1.07 -6.37
N ILE A 5 -31.72 -1.50 -7.46
CA ILE A 5 -30.32 -1.89 -7.47
C ILE A 5 -29.52 -0.71 -6.91
N LYS A 6 -28.71 -1.02 -5.91
CA LYS A 6 -27.83 -0.11 -5.17
C LYS A 6 -26.67 0.34 -6.05
N LYS A 7 -26.97 1.12 -7.12
CA LYS A 7 -26.05 1.42 -8.23
C LYS A 7 -24.71 2.00 -7.74
N SER A 8 -24.72 2.90 -6.76
CA SER A 8 -23.49 3.51 -6.26
C SER A 8 -22.68 2.55 -5.38
N GLN A 9 -23.33 1.68 -4.59
CA GLN A 9 -22.59 0.66 -3.85
C GLN A 9 -22.00 -0.38 -4.79
N VAL A 10 -22.74 -0.83 -5.82
CA VAL A 10 -22.19 -1.75 -6.82
C VAL A 10 -20.96 -1.11 -7.48
N LEU A 11 -21.08 0.14 -7.93
CA LEU A 11 -19.95 0.87 -8.49
C LEU A 11 -18.75 0.94 -7.54
N ARG A 12 -18.98 1.28 -6.26
CA ARG A 12 -17.94 1.31 -5.22
C ARG A 12 -17.21 -0.02 -5.09
N HIS A 13 -17.93 -1.13 -4.99
CA HIS A 13 -17.30 -2.46 -4.84
C HIS A 13 -16.56 -2.87 -6.12
N VAL A 14 -17.07 -2.52 -7.31
CA VAL A 14 -16.38 -2.75 -8.58
C VAL A 14 -15.06 -1.98 -8.63
N ILE A 15 -15.08 -0.69 -8.28
CA ILE A 15 -13.85 0.14 -8.22
C ILE A 15 -12.86 -0.45 -7.22
N GLN A 16 -13.31 -0.78 -6.01
CA GLN A 16 -12.49 -1.40 -4.98
C GLN A 16 -11.85 -2.71 -5.46
N PHE A 17 -12.61 -3.56 -6.15
CA PHE A 17 -12.13 -4.84 -6.66
C PHE A 17 -11.11 -4.66 -7.78
N ILE A 18 -11.37 -3.76 -8.73
CA ILE A 18 -10.43 -3.43 -9.81
C ILE A 18 -9.12 -2.94 -9.21
N LEU A 19 -9.17 -1.95 -8.31
CA LEU A 19 -7.96 -1.38 -7.71
C LEU A 19 -7.21 -2.37 -6.81
N PHE A 20 -7.92 -3.24 -6.11
CA PHE A 20 -7.31 -4.31 -5.34
C PHE A 20 -6.51 -5.28 -6.23
N LEU A 21 -6.99 -5.55 -7.45
CA LEU A 21 -6.28 -6.41 -8.42
C LEU A 21 -5.18 -5.69 -9.20
N THR A 22 -5.45 -4.48 -9.69
CA THR A 22 -4.55 -3.77 -10.60
C THR A 22 -3.45 -3.02 -9.86
N LEU A 23 -3.74 -2.54 -8.64
CA LEU A 23 -2.92 -1.57 -7.93
C LEU A 23 -2.86 -1.83 -6.40
N PRO A 24 -2.57 -3.05 -5.92
CA PRO A 24 -2.34 -3.27 -4.49
C PRO A 24 -1.12 -2.48 -3.98
N GLY A 25 -0.13 -2.23 -4.84
CA GLY A 25 1.07 -1.44 -4.55
C GLY A 25 0.82 0.08 -4.47
N LEU A 26 -0.18 0.63 -5.20
CA LEU A 26 -0.56 2.06 -5.09
C LEU A 26 -0.84 2.46 -3.64
N TYR A 27 -1.43 1.51 -2.94
CA TYR A 27 -1.70 1.64 -1.54
C TYR A 27 -0.41 1.73 -0.71
N ALA A 28 0.50 0.77 -0.85
CA ALA A 28 1.77 0.79 -0.13
C ALA A 28 2.58 2.06 -0.45
N MET A 29 2.52 2.54 -1.70
CA MET A 29 3.20 3.77 -2.13
C MET A 29 2.69 4.99 -1.34
N THR A 30 1.39 5.28 -1.34
CA THR A 30 0.85 6.41 -0.55
C THR A 30 1.22 6.36 0.95
N PHE A 31 1.38 5.16 1.52
CA PHE A 31 1.73 4.94 2.92
C PHE A 31 3.23 5.11 3.16
N SER A 32 4.04 4.62 2.23
CA SER A 32 5.47 4.82 2.17
C SER A 32 5.81 6.30 2.02
N GLU A 33 5.07 7.05 1.19
CA GLU A 33 5.32 8.49 0.99
C GLU A 33 5.14 9.30 2.28
N VAL A 34 4.05 9.08 3.03
CA VAL A 34 3.84 9.75 4.32
C VAL A 34 4.98 9.43 5.29
N LYS A 35 5.42 8.16 5.30
CA LYS A 35 6.53 7.71 6.13
C LYS A 35 7.84 8.39 5.69
N THR A 36 8.12 8.48 4.39
CA THR A 36 9.30 9.13 3.82
C THR A 36 9.33 10.61 4.18
N VAL A 37 8.22 11.34 3.99
CA VAL A 37 8.10 12.75 4.38
C VAL A 37 8.39 12.93 5.88
N TYR A 38 7.82 12.07 6.73
CA TYR A 38 8.07 12.10 8.16
C TYR A 38 9.54 11.80 8.53
N GLN A 39 10.17 10.84 7.85
CA GLN A 39 11.58 10.50 8.04
C GLN A 39 12.52 11.64 7.63
N ILE A 40 12.20 12.35 6.53
CA ILE A 40 12.96 13.52 6.09
C ILE A 40 12.88 14.62 7.14
N ILE A 41 11.69 14.88 7.70
CA ILE A 41 11.49 15.89 8.75
C ILE A 41 12.32 15.55 10.00
N ILE A 42 12.35 14.29 10.43
CA ILE A 42 13.07 13.89 11.65
C ILE A 42 14.58 13.81 11.44
N LYS A 43 15.06 13.24 10.32
CA LYS A 43 16.50 13.05 10.08
C LYS A 43 17.20 14.32 9.59
N GLY A 44 16.46 15.36 9.24
CA GLY A 44 17.02 16.67 8.86
C GLY A 44 17.78 16.70 7.53
N ASN A 45 17.79 15.60 6.77
CA ASN A 45 18.47 15.52 5.46
C ASN A 45 17.48 15.86 4.34
N PHE A 46 17.31 17.16 4.06
CA PHE A 46 16.38 17.65 3.04
C PHE A 46 17.01 17.70 1.65
N ASN A 47 16.99 16.57 0.93
CA ASN A 47 17.21 16.57 -0.51
C ASN A 47 15.89 16.87 -1.25
N PHE A 48 15.61 18.16 -1.49
CA PHE A 48 14.36 18.62 -2.11
C PHE A 48 14.03 17.90 -3.42
N ILE A 49 15.04 17.64 -4.27
CA ILE A 49 14.87 16.98 -5.57
C ILE A 49 14.37 15.53 -5.41
N GLN A 50 14.88 14.79 -4.42
CA GLN A 50 14.46 13.42 -4.14
C GLN A 50 13.09 13.38 -3.45
N ALA A 51 12.79 14.38 -2.62
CA ALA A 51 11.54 14.46 -1.87
C ALA A 51 10.36 15.00 -2.72
N PHE A 52 10.63 15.60 -3.88
CA PHE A 52 9.63 16.29 -4.69
C PHE A 52 8.45 15.40 -5.12
N PRO A 53 8.66 14.18 -5.67
CA PRO A 53 7.53 13.32 -6.07
C PRO A 53 6.64 12.95 -4.87
N SER A 54 7.26 12.54 -3.76
CA SER A 54 6.61 12.20 -2.50
C SER A 54 5.78 13.35 -1.94
N LEU A 55 6.34 14.57 -1.98
CA LEU A 55 5.70 15.76 -1.43
C LEU A 55 4.51 16.21 -2.28
N VAL A 56 4.62 16.11 -3.62
CA VAL A 56 3.51 16.41 -4.53
C VAL A 56 2.35 15.45 -4.31
N GLU A 57 2.63 14.14 -4.22
CA GLU A 57 1.59 13.14 -3.96
C GLU A 57 0.94 13.32 -2.59
N PHE A 58 1.76 13.50 -1.54
CA PHE A 58 1.28 13.77 -0.19
C PHE A 58 0.37 15.00 -0.15
N THR A 59 0.82 16.11 -0.74
CA THR A 59 0.06 17.36 -0.79
C THR A 59 -1.25 17.17 -1.55
N ALA A 60 -1.23 16.46 -2.67
CA ALA A 60 -2.44 16.20 -3.46
C ALA A 60 -3.45 15.35 -2.69
N VAL A 61 -3.02 14.28 -2.01
CA VAL A 61 -3.89 13.45 -1.16
C VAL A 61 -4.47 14.26 0.00
N MET A 62 -3.67 15.14 0.60
CA MET A 62 -4.12 16.02 1.69
C MET A 62 -5.17 17.02 1.21
N VAL A 63 -4.93 17.75 0.12
CA VAL A 63 -5.87 18.69 -0.48
C VAL A 63 -7.17 17.97 -0.87
N LEU A 64 -7.06 16.82 -1.50
CA LEU A 64 -8.21 16.02 -1.84
C LEU A 64 -8.99 15.55 -0.60
N THR A 65 -8.30 15.17 0.47
CA THR A 65 -8.94 14.79 1.74
C THR A 65 -9.66 15.96 2.38
N ILE A 66 -9.16 17.20 2.21
CA ILE A 66 -9.84 18.42 2.64
C ILE A 66 -11.08 18.69 1.77
N VAL A 67 -11.02 18.47 0.46
CA VAL A 67 -12.18 18.72 -0.41
C VAL A 67 -13.25 17.64 -0.21
N MET A 68 -12.86 16.37 -0.35
CA MET A 68 -13.74 15.20 -0.43
C MET A 68 -13.93 14.46 0.90
N GLY A 69 -13.24 14.86 1.96
CA GLY A 69 -13.18 14.10 3.21
C GLY A 69 -12.40 12.79 3.05
N ARG A 70 -12.74 11.76 3.83
CA ARG A 70 -12.06 10.45 3.78
C ARG A 70 -12.55 9.54 2.66
N TRP A 71 -12.88 10.12 1.50
CA TRP A 71 -13.39 9.40 0.34
C TRP A 71 -12.42 8.30 -0.13
N PHE A 72 -11.11 8.58 -0.11
CA PHE A 72 -10.06 7.61 -0.42
C PHE A 72 -10.21 6.30 0.37
N CYS A 73 -10.44 6.39 1.69
CA CYS A 73 -10.65 5.22 2.55
C CYS A 73 -11.89 4.42 2.15
N GLY A 74 -12.92 5.08 1.63
CA GLY A 74 -14.19 4.47 1.22
C GLY A 74 -14.13 3.77 -0.14
N TRP A 75 -13.40 4.33 -1.09
CA TRP A 75 -13.48 3.99 -2.52
C TRP A 75 -12.21 3.38 -3.11
N LEU A 76 -11.02 3.82 -2.67
CA LEU A 76 -9.75 3.40 -3.29
C LEU A 76 -8.88 2.51 -2.41
N CYS A 77 -8.99 2.65 -1.09
CA CYS A 77 -8.15 1.93 -0.13
C CYS A 77 -8.31 0.41 -0.27
N ALA A 78 -7.26 -0.27 -0.75
CA ALA A 78 -7.20 -1.72 -0.95
C ALA A 78 -7.41 -2.48 0.37
N PHE A 79 -6.83 -2.01 1.48
CA PHE A 79 -7.03 -2.63 2.79
C PHE A 79 -8.46 -2.44 3.32
N GLY A 80 -9.09 -1.31 2.99
CA GLY A 80 -10.50 -1.07 3.27
C GLY A 80 -11.39 -2.02 2.48
N ALA A 81 -11.08 -2.24 1.20
CA ALA A 81 -11.76 -3.23 0.36
C ALA A 81 -11.59 -4.66 0.88
N TYR A 82 -10.37 -5.02 1.32
CA TYR A 82 -10.10 -6.30 1.97
C TYR A 82 -10.99 -6.52 3.21
N ASN A 83 -11.07 -5.52 4.11
CA ASN A 83 -11.92 -5.60 5.29
C ASN A 83 -13.42 -5.71 4.93
N ASP A 84 -13.88 -4.97 3.90
CA ASP A 84 -15.26 -5.04 3.41
C ASP A 84 -15.57 -6.45 2.85
N LEU A 85 -14.62 -7.04 2.11
CA LEU A 85 -14.73 -8.39 1.55
C LEU A 85 -14.78 -9.46 2.64
N VAL A 86 -13.85 -9.42 3.60
CA VAL A 86 -13.81 -10.37 4.74
C VAL A 86 -15.13 -10.31 5.52
N TYR A 87 -15.63 -9.11 5.81
CA TYR A 87 -16.91 -8.95 6.49
C TYR A 87 -18.09 -9.50 5.68
N PHE A 88 -18.12 -9.26 4.36
CA PHE A 88 -19.16 -9.78 3.47
C PHE A 88 -19.17 -11.31 3.41
N ILE A 89 -17.99 -11.92 3.26
CA ILE A 89 -17.81 -13.38 3.26
C ILE A 89 -18.23 -13.97 4.61
N SER A 90 -17.72 -13.41 5.71
CA SER A 90 -18.03 -13.85 7.06
C SER A 90 -19.54 -13.80 7.35
N LYS A 91 -20.22 -12.72 6.96
CA LYS A 91 -21.66 -12.58 7.13
C LYS A 91 -22.45 -13.64 6.36
N LYS A 92 -21.96 -14.07 5.20
CA LYS A 92 -22.58 -15.14 4.39
C LYS A 92 -22.32 -16.53 4.97
N ILE A 93 -21.12 -16.77 5.50
CA ILE A 93 -20.70 -18.07 6.06
C ILE A 93 -21.24 -18.25 7.49
N PHE A 94 -20.86 -17.37 8.41
CA PHE A 94 -21.13 -17.52 9.84
C PHE A 94 -22.51 -16.99 10.28
N LYS A 95 -23.22 -16.27 9.40
CA LYS A 95 -24.52 -15.60 9.69
C LYS A 95 -24.54 -14.78 10.98
N SER A 96 -23.37 -14.43 11.51
CA SER A 96 -23.23 -13.77 12.80
C SER A 96 -23.84 -12.38 12.75
N LYS A 97 -24.60 -12.03 13.78
CA LYS A 97 -25.23 -10.71 13.96
C LYS A 97 -24.48 -9.87 14.99
N PHE A 98 -23.21 -10.17 15.24
CA PHE A 98 -22.41 -9.45 16.23
C PHE A 98 -22.43 -7.95 15.94
N LYS A 99 -22.99 -7.18 16.88
CA LYS A 99 -23.05 -5.72 16.85
C LYS A 99 -22.46 -5.22 18.15
N VAL A 100 -21.42 -4.41 18.02
CA VAL A 100 -20.81 -3.71 19.16
C VAL A 100 -21.78 -2.65 19.66
N ASP A 101 -21.88 -2.50 20.98
CA ASP A 101 -22.66 -1.45 21.62
C ASP A 101 -22.19 -0.05 21.16
N GLU A 102 -23.14 0.89 21.03
CA GLU A 102 -22.87 2.26 20.53
C GLU A 102 -21.83 3.01 21.37
N LYS A 103 -21.80 2.80 22.69
CA LYS A 103 -20.86 3.48 23.61
C LYS A 103 -19.46 2.90 23.47
N VAL A 104 -19.37 1.56 23.52
CA VAL A 104 -18.10 0.83 23.38
C VAL A 104 -17.45 1.18 22.05
N ASP A 105 -18.24 1.15 20.97
CA ASP A 105 -17.77 1.53 19.65
C ASP A 105 -17.19 2.95 19.59
N SER A 106 -17.89 3.91 20.20
CA SER A 106 -17.48 5.31 20.19
C SER A 106 -16.15 5.51 20.93
N ILE A 107 -15.89 4.74 22.00
CA ILE A 107 -14.62 4.75 22.74
C ILE A 107 -13.52 4.07 21.93
N LEU A 108 -13.78 2.89 21.37
CA LEU A 108 -12.79 2.13 20.60
C LEU A 108 -12.29 2.88 19.36
N LYS A 109 -13.11 3.77 18.77
CA LYS A 109 -12.66 4.66 17.67
C LYS A 109 -11.51 5.57 18.06
N TYR A 110 -11.29 5.84 19.35
CA TYR A 110 -10.15 6.64 19.79
C TYR A 110 -8.83 5.87 19.81
N ALA A 111 -8.87 4.53 19.79
CA ALA A 111 -7.67 3.69 19.82
C ALA A 111 -6.71 4.01 18.66
N LYS A 112 -7.22 4.39 17.48
CA LYS A 112 -6.38 4.77 16.34
C LYS A 112 -5.53 6.02 16.58
N TYR A 113 -6.00 6.95 17.42
CA TYR A 113 -5.23 8.14 17.80
C TYR A 113 -4.15 7.78 18.82
N VAL A 114 -4.45 6.88 19.75
CA VAL A 114 -3.45 6.34 20.68
C VAL A 114 -2.35 5.62 19.91
N ILE A 115 -2.71 4.77 18.94
CA ILE A 115 -1.76 4.08 18.07
C ILE A 115 -0.93 5.08 17.25
N LEU A 116 -1.54 6.14 16.71
CA LEU A 116 -0.82 7.20 16.00
C LEU A 116 0.24 7.85 16.89
N VAL A 117 -0.12 8.24 18.13
CA VAL A 117 0.81 8.86 19.08
C VAL A 117 1.93 7.89 19.45
N LEU A 118 1.62 6.61 19.71
CA LEU A 118 2.63 5.58 19.99
C LEU A 118 3.61 5.41 18.84
N ILE A 119 3.13 5.38 17.58
CA ILE A 119 4.00 5.28 16.39
C ILE A 119 4.93 6.50 16.31
N ILE A 120 4.43 7.71 16.57
CA ILE A 120 5.24 8.93 16.55
C ILE A 120 6.34 8.88 17.63
N ILE A 121 5.99 8.45 18.85
CA ILE A 121 6.95 8.36 19.97
C ILE A 121 8.03 7.31 19.65
N ILE A 122 7.64 6.11 19.24
CA ILE A 122 8.57 5.01 18.90
C ILE A 122 9.51 5.42 17.77
N SER A 123 8.97 6.07 16.75
CA SER A 123 9.77 6.55 15.62
C SER A 123 10.81 7.59 16.03
N TRP A 124 10.50 8.42 17.03
CA TRP A 124 11.40 9.45 17.53
C TRP A 124 12.47 8.90 18.47
N THR A 125 12.17 7.86 19.26
CA THR A 125 13.09 7.32 20.27
C THR A 125 14.02 6.22 19.75
N ILE A 126 13.53 5.30 18.91
CA ILE A 126 14.27 4.08 18.52
C ILE A 126 14.70 4.12 17.04
N GLY A 127 14.20 5.08 16.26
CA GLY A 127 14.44 5.19 14.83
C GLY A 127 13.52 4.30 13.97
N SER A 128 13.65 4.40 12.64
CA SER A 128 12.68 3.88 11.67
C SER A 128 12.78 2.40 11.34
N SER A 129 13.84 1.72 11.78
CA SER A 129 14.20 0.36 11.36
C SER A 129 13.24 -0.72 11.86
N ILE A 130 12.65 -0.55 13.06
CA ILE A 130 11.70 -1.53 13.63
C ILE A 130 10.32 -1.46 12.95
N LEU A 131 9.94 -0.29 12.44
CA LEU A 131 8.64 -0.09 11.80
C LEU A 131 8.54 -0.73 10.41
N GLU A 132 9.68 -1.09 9.81
CA GLU A 132 9.76 -1.70 8.46
C GLU A 132 9.44 -3.19 8.46
N SER A 133 9.78 -3.91 9.54
CA SER A 133 9.51 -5.35 9.64
C SER A 133 8.20 -5.69 10.35
N THR A 134 7.59 -4.70 11.01
CA THR A 134 6.46 -4.92 11.94
C THR A 134 5.11 -4.45 11.37
N SER A 135 5.11 -3.72 10.25
CA SER A 135 3.87 -3.11 9.74
C SER A 135 2.94 -4.17 9.09
N PRO A 136 1.64 -4.23 9.46
CA PRO A 136 0.68 -5.13 8.83
C PRO A 136 0.45 -4.84 7.34
N TRP A 137 0.80 -3.62 6.93
CA TRP A 137 0.64 -3.13 5.56
C TRP A 137 1.68 -3.74 4.63
N ASP A 138 2.93 -3.82 5.08
CA ASP A 138 4.01 -4.43 4.32
C ASP A 138 3.77 -5.93 4.17
N ALA A 139 3.15 -6.56 5.17
CA ALA A 139 2.72 -7.97 5.11
C ALA A 139 1.59 -8.18 4.09
N PHE A 140 0.65 -7.25 4.04
CA PHE A 140 -0.44 -7.30 3.08
C PHE A 140 0.04 -7.03 1.64
N GLY A 141 0.95 -6.07 1.44
CA GLY A 141 1.51 -5.74 0.13
C GLY A 141 2.36 -6.84 -0.48
N GLN A 142 3.03 -7.65 0.35
CA GLN A 142 3.90 -8.75 -0.07
C GLN A 142 3.20 -10.13 -0.07
N ILE A 143 1.86 -10.18 0.03
CA ILE A 143 1.11 -11.44 0.16
C ILE A 143 1.32 -12.42 -1.00
N THR A 144 1.84 -11.96 -2.14
CA THR A 144 2.19 -12.78 -3.31
C THR A 144 3.52 -13.52 -3.17
N ASP A 145 4.44 -13.06 -2.31
CA ASP A 145 5.79 -13.64 -2.11
C ASP A 145 5.86 -14.43 -0.79
N ILE A 146 5.21 -15.61 -0.79
CA ILE A 146 5.00 -16.45 0.41
C ILE A 146 6.30 -16.79 1.15
N SER A 147 7.43 -16.96 0.46
CA SER A 147 8.71 -17.32 1.06
C SER A 147 9.35 -16.21 1.92
N ASN A 148 9.13 -14.95 1.57
CA ASN A 148 9.73 -13.80 2.29
C ASN A 148 8.91 -13.40 3.52
N ILE A 149 7.61 -13.70 3.52
CA ILE A 149 6.70 -13.38 4.62
C ILE A 149 7.07 -14.16 5.89
N PHE A 150 7.37 -15.46 5.76
CA PHE A 150 7.66 -16.33 6.89
C PHE A 150 9.04 -16.09 7.53
N SER A 151 10.01 -15.54 6.79
CA SER A 151 11.38 -15.33 7.30
C SER A 151 11.60 -13.93 7.89
N SER A 152 11.00 -12.88 7.32
CA SER A 152 11.30 -11.49 7.69
C SER A 152 10.12 -10.72 8.32
N LEU A 153 8.89 -11.22 8.23
CA LEU A 153 7.68 -10.43 8.52
C LEU A 153 6.64 -11.15 9.40
N LEU A 154 7.11 -12.07 10.27
CA LEU A 154 6.25 -12.87 11.14
C LEU A 154 5.30 -12.01 12.01
N ILE A 155 5.80 -10.91 12.57
CA ILE A 155 4.98 -10.03 13.42
C ILE A 155 3.89 -9.32 12.60
N GLY A 156 4.23 -8.83 11.40
CA GLY A 156 3.27 -8.22 10.48
C GLY A 156 2.17 -9.21 10.05
N LEU A 157 2.54 -10.47 9.78
CA LEU A 157 1.58 -11.53 9.45
C LEU A 157 0.63 -11.85 10.62
N ILE A 158 1.16 -11.98 11.84
CA ILE A 158 0.34 -12.23 13.04
C ILE A 158 -0.68 -11.09 13.22
N LEU A 159 -0.24 -9.84 13.10
CA LEU A 159 -1.13 -8.68 13.18
C LEU A 159 -2.19 -8.70 12.07
N LEU A 160 -1.80 -9.04 10.84
CA LEU A 160 -2.75 -9.14 9.72
C LEU A 160 -3.82 -10.20 9.97
N VAL A 161 -3.43 -11.37 10.50
CA VAL A 161 -4.37 -12.44 10.89
C VAL A 161 -5.33 -11.96 11.98
N LEU A 162 -4.83 -11.32 13.03
CA LEU A 162 -5.66 -10.75 14.11
C LEU A 162 -6.65 -9.70 13.57
N ILE A 163 -6.19 -8.83 12.68
CA ILE A 163 -7.03 -7.83 12.00
C ILE A 163 -8.12 -8.52 11.17
N THR A 164 -7.77 -9.60 10.46
CA THR A 164 -8.69 -10.36 9.62
C THR A 164 -9.79 -11.02 10.45
N ILE A 165 -9.42 -11.59 11.60
CA ILE A 165 -10.39 -12.13 12.58
C ILE A 165 -11.33 -11.00 13.05
N GLY A 166 -10.79 -9.85 13.43
CA GLY A 166 -11.61 -8.69 13.83
C GLY A 166 -12.55 -8.21 12.72
N ALA A 167 -12.07 -8.16 11.47
CA ALA A 167 -12.85 -7.76 10.30
C ALA A 167 -13.98 -8.75 9.96
N ALA A 168 -13.84 -10.02 10.34
CA ALA A 168 -14.91 -11.01 10.18
C ALA A 168 -16.14 -10.69 11.05
N PHE A 169 -15.96 -10.07 12.22
CA PHE A 169 -17.06 -9.72 13.13
C PHE A 169 -17.52 -8.27 13.00
N ILE A 170 -16.60 -7.34 12.69
CA ILE A 170 -16.87 -5.90 12.67
C ILE A 170 -16.53 -5.33 11.29
N GLU A 171 -17.53 -4.77 10.61
CA GLU A 171 -17.35 -4.09 9.32
C GLU A 171 -16.27 -3.02 9.47
N ARG A 172 -15.22 -3.10 8.64
CA ARG A 172 -14.06 -2.18 8.63
C ARG A 172 -13.33 -2.05 9.97
N PHE A 173 -13.20 -3.15 10.72
CA PHE A 173 -12.52 -3.21 12.02
C PHE A 173 -11.23 -2.37 12.09
N PHE A 174 -10.30 -2.61 11.16
CA PHE A 174 -9.02 -1.92 11.16
C PHE A 174 -9.15 -0.42 10.90
N CYS A 175 -9.92 -0.03 9.88
CA CYS A 175 -10.11 1.39 9.52
C CYS A 175 -10.83 2.18 10.62
N ARG A 176 -11.62 1.49 11.44
CA ARG A 176 -12.42 2.05 12.52
C ARG A 176 -11.60 2.24 13.81
N TYR A 177 -10.72 1.30 14.14
CA TYR A 177 -10.05 1.28 15.45
C TYR A 177 -8.53 1.34 15.43
N LEU A 178 -7.86 0.86 14.37
CA LEU A 178 -6.42 0.63 14.39
C LEU A 178 -5.62 1.46 13.38
N CYS A 179 -6.27 2.00 12.35
CA CYS A 179 -5.60 2.66 11.24
C CYS A 179 -5.04 4.06 11.64
N PRO A 180 -3.71 4.24 11.76
CA PRO A 180 -3.12 5.53 12.14
C PRO A 180 -3.31 6.60 11.06
N LEU A 181 -3.25 6.22 9.78
CA LEU A 181 -3.56 7.13 8.68
C LEU A 181 -5.04 7.50 8.62
N GLY A 182 -5.91 6.57 9.02
CA GLY A 182 -7.33 6.86 9.24
C GLY A 182 -7.57 7.83 10.41
N ALA A 183 -6.62 7.96 11.33
CA ALA A 183 -6.64 8.97 12.40
C ALA A 183 -6.26 10.35 11.83
N ILE A 184 -5.15 10.43 11.08
CA ILE A 184 -4.70 11.65 10.38
C ILE A 184 -5.81 12.19 9.46
N PHE A 185 -6.33 11.35 8.56
CA PHE A 185 -7.39 11.76 7.64
C PHE A 185 -8.70 12.10 8.37
N SER A 186 -8.97 11.54 9.55
CA SER A 186 -10.15 11.91 10.36
C SER A 186 -10.02 13.31 10.96
N ILE A 187 -8.80 13.72 11.33
CA ILE A 187 -8.56 15.09 11.81
C ILE A 187 -8.77 16.08 10.65
N ILE A 188 -8.16 15.79 9.50
CA ILE A 188 -8.21 16.65 8.31
C ILE A 188 -9.63 16.74 7.75
N SER A 189 -10.37 15.64 7.69
CA SER A 189 -11.71 15.64 7.10
C SER A 189 -12.76 16.37 7.95
N LYS A 190 -12.45 16.84 9.17
CA LYS A 190 -13.36 17.69 9.94
C LYS A 190 -13.63 19.04 9.25
N ILE A 191 -12.65 19.57 8.54
CA ILE A 191 -12.78 20.76 7.70
C ILE A 191 -13.24 20.43 6.27
N GLY A 192 -13.67 19.19 6.05
CA GLY A 192 -14.11 18.67 4.76
C GLY A 192 -15.20 19.52 4.10
N ILE A 193 -15.10 19.82 2.81
CA ILE A 193 -16.14 20.57 2.08
C ILE A 193 -17.35 19.68 1.77
N VAL A 194 -17.09 18.46 1.27
CA VAL A 194 -18.12 17.50 0.92
C VAL A 194 -18.62 16.78 2.17
N LYS A 195 -19.90 16.97 2.51
CA LYS A 195 -20.55 16.37 3.67
C LYS A 195 -21.84 15.68 3.29
N ILE A 196 -22.36 14.87 4.21
CA ILE A 196 -23.67 14.23 4.05
C ILE A 196 -24.68 15.03 4.85
N ASN A 197 -25.64 15.63 4.15
CA ASN A 197 -26.76 16.33 4.75
C ASN A 197 -27.93 15.36 4.95
N LYS A 198 -28.53 15.39 6.13
CA LYS A 198 -29.65 14.53 6.53
C LYS A 198 -30.52 15.23 7.60
N PRO A 199 -31.40 16.16 7.21
CA PRO A 199 -32.27 16.89 8.13
C PRO A 199 -33.03 15.95 9.08
N LYS A 200 -33.00 16.21 10.40
CA LYS A 200 -33.68 15.36 11.40
C LYS A 200 -35.19 15.39 11.27
N ALA A 201 -35.75 16.54 10.89
CA ALA A 201 -37.20 16.74 10.76
C ALA A 201 -37.84 15.63 9.93
N ASP A 202 -37.21 15.27 8.82
CA ASP A 202 -37.72 14.27 7.88
C ASP A 202 -37.37 12.82 8.27
N CYS A 203 -36.62 12.59 9.35
CA CYS A 203 -36.16 11.26 9.78
C CYS A 203 -37.06 10.58 10.84
N GLY A 204 -37.68 11.37 11.73
CA GLY A 204 -38.42 10.83 12.87
C GLY A 204 -37.61 9.82 13.69
N LYS A 205 -38.20 8.64 14.01
CA LYS A 205 -37.55 7.55 14.77
C LYS A 205 -36.69 6.60 13.91
N CYS A 206 -36.47 6.89 12.63
CA CYS A 206 -35.77 5.98 11.71
C CYS A 206 -34.27 5.85 12.02
N ARG A 207 -33.78 4.61 12.14
CA ARG A 207 -32.34 4.30 12.37
C ARG A 207 -31.66 3.59 11.18
N ALA A 208 -32.28 3.59 9.99
CA ALA A 208 -31.79 2.85 8.83
C ALA A 208 -30.35 3.23 8.43
N CYS A 209 -30.04 4.53 8.39
CA CYS A 209 -28.70 5.04 8.06
C CYS A 209 -27.65 4.61 9.09
N THR A 210 -27.97 4.69 10.38
CA THR A 210 -27.08 4.30 11.49
C THR A 210 -26.79 2.81 11.49
N ILE A 211 -27.83 1.98 11.36
CA ILE A 211 -27.71 0.51 11.36
C ILE A 211 -26.85 -0.01 10.21
N ASN A 212 -26.84 0.71 9.08
CA ASN A 212 -26.12 0.30 7.87
C ASN A 212 -24.82 1.07 7.63
N CYS A 213 -24.41 1.97 8.53
CA CYS A 213 -23.19 2.75 8.37
C CYS A 213 -21.96 1.84 8.52
N SER A 214 -21.11 1.75 7.49
CA SER A 214 -19.89 0.92 7.52
C SER A 214 -18.88 1.34 8.59
N MET A 215 -18.93 2.60 9.04
CA MET A 215 -18.08 3.14 10.12
C MET A 215 -18.81 3.21 11.47
N GLY A 216 -20.06 2.73 11.53
CA GLY A 216 -20.90 2.75 12.74
C GLY A 216 -21.13 4.13 13.33
N LEU A 217 -21.42 5.13 12.50
CA LEU A 217 -21.70 6.49 12.96
C LEU A 217 -23.15 6.64 13.42
N ASN A 218 -23.36 7.42 14.48
CA ASN A 218 -24.68 7.71 15.05
C ASN A 218 -25.44 8.77 14.24
N LEU A 219 -25.85 8.40 13.02
CA LEU A 219 -26.52 9.28 12.06
C LEU A 219 -27.96 9.71 12.42
N TYR A 220 -28.58 9.17 13.47
CA TYR A 220 -29.95 9.51 13.85
C TYR A 220 -30.05 10.77 14.72
N LYS A 221 -28.93 11.25 15.28
CA LYS A 221 -28.86 12.40 16.21
C LYS A 221 -28.27 13.65 15.56
N VAL A 222 -28.02 13.65 14.25
CA VAL A 222 -27.33 14.74 13.55
C VAL A 222 -28.09 15.12 12.29
N ASP A 223 -28.14 16.43 12.01
CA ASP A 223 -28.69 16.99 10.76
C ASP A 223 -27.65 16.93 9.64
N GLU A 224 -26.37 16.98 9.98
CA GLU A 224 -25.26 16.96 9.05
C GLU A 224 -24.13 16.12 9.63
N VAL A 225 -23.50 15.29 8.80
CA VAL A 225 -22.39 14.43 9.22
C VAL A 225 -21.09 15.23 9.24
N ARG A 226 -20.87 15.97 10.34
CA ARG A 226 -19.66 16.80 10.55
C ARG A 226 -18.47 16.06 11.18
N GLY A 227 -18.64 14.77 11.48
CA GLY A 227 -17.58 13.96 12.09
C GLY A 227 -16.51 13.55 11.08
N GLY A 228 -15.24 13.55 11.52
CA GLY A 228 -14.10 13.11 10.70
C GLY A 228 -14.09 11.62 10.37
N ASP A 229 -14.96 10.82 10.98
CA ASP A 229 -14.98 9.37 10.76
C ASP A 229 -15.81 8.94 9.55
N CYS A 230 -16.53 9.86 8.91
CA CYS A 230 -17.25 9.57 7.67
C CYS A 230 -16.28 9.37 6.51
N ILE A 231 -16.35 8.20 5.89
CA ILE A 231 -15.56 7.82 4.70
C ILE A 231 -16.25 8.15 3.38
N ASN A 232 -17.36 8.89 3.41
CA ASN A 232 -18.17 9.24 2.24
C ASN A 232 -18.44 8.03 1.32
N CYS A 233 -18.78 6.89 1.93
CA CYS A 233 -19.08 5.65 1.21
C CYS A 233 -20.48 5.61 0.60
N LEU A 234 -21.36 6.57 0.96
CA LEU A 234 -22.70 6.76 0.40
C LEU A 234 -23.66 5.58 0.60
N LYS A 235 -23.37 4.68 1.54
CA LYS A 235 -24.27 3.56 1.90
C LYS A 235 -25.55 4.05 2.59
N CYS A 236 -25.46 5.18 3.32
CA CYS A 236 -26.57 5.75 4.07
C CYS A 236 -27.62 6.47 3.19
N THR A 237 -27.22 6.99 2.03
CA THR A 237 -28.09 7.67 1.08
C THR A 237 -28.98 6.67 0.35
N GLU A 238 -28.43 5.54 -0.08
CA GLU A 238 -29.18 4.49 -0.77
C GLU A 238 -30.11 3.67 0.13
N VAL A 239 -29.78 3.51 1.40
CA VAL A 239 -30.61 2.75 2.35
C VAL A 239 -31.72 3.61 2.96
N CYS A 240 -31.69 4.92 2.74
CA CYS A 240 -32.65 5.85 3.30
C CYS A 240 -34.04 5.61 2.65
N PRO A 241 -35.05 5.14 3.41
CA PRO A 241 -36.38 4.86 2.83
C PRO A 241 -37.13 6.14 2.44
N ARG A 242 -36.69 7.30 2.94
CA ARG A 242 -37.30 8.61 2.73
C ARG A 242 -36.51 9.50 1.76
N SER A 243 -35.43 8.99 1.17
CA SER A 243 -34.53 9.76 0.27
C SER A 243 -34.03 11.09 0.86
N ASN A 244 -33.91 11.17 2.19
CA ASN A 244 -33.55 12.39 2.91
C ASN A 244 -32.03 12.55 3.17
N ALA A 245 -31.21 11.62 2.70
CA ALA A 245 -29.77 11.66 2.89
C ALA A 245 -29.10 11.99 1.56
N ASN A 246 -28.52 13.19 1.47
CA ASN A 246 -27.94 13.73 0.24
C ASN A 246 -26.46 14.08 0.45
N VAL A 247 -25.71 14.10 -0.65
CA VAL A 247 -24.35 14.66 -0.66
C VAL A 247 -24.48 16.16 -0.81
N ASN A 248 -23.83 16.90 0.08
CA ASN A 248 -23.87 18.35 0.12
C ASN A 248 -22.47 18.92 -0.08
N ILE A 249 -22.36 19.92 -0.96
CA ILE A 249 -21.15 20.68 -1.23
C ILE A 249 -21.49 22.15 -0.98
N LEU A 250 -20.85 22.75 0.03
CA LEU A 250 -21.03 24.18 0.37
C LEU A 250 -22.51 24.62 0.48
N GLY A 251 -23.36 23.76 1.04
CA GLY A 251 -24.79 24.05 1.23
C GLY A 251 -25.69 23.65 0.06
N GLN A 252 -25.14 23.19 -1.07
CA GLN A 252 -25.93 22.69 -2.20
C GLN A 252 -25.91 21.16 -2.27
N ASP A 253 -27.09 20.55 -2.40
CA ASP A 253 -27.23 19.11 -2.60
C ASP A 253 -26.87 18.75 -4.05
N VAL A 254 -25.91 17.85 -4.21
CA VAL A 254 -25.38 17.43 -5.52
C VAL A 254 -25.71 15.97 -5.80
N ASN A 255 -25.69 15.63 -7.10
CA ASN A 255 -25.86 14.25 -7.50
C ASN A 255 -24.69 13.38 -7.00
N GLN A 256 -25.04 12.36 -6.24
CA GLN A 256 -24.11 11.42 -5.63
C GLN A 256 -23.15 10.76 -6.63
N ASN A 257 -23.62 10.44 -7.84
CA ASN A 257 -22.80 9.78 -8.85
C ASN A 257 -21.76 10.73 -9.46
N LEU A 258 -22.09 12.01 -9.57
CA LEU A 258 -21.20 13.05 -10.09
C LEU A 258 -20.07 13.33 -9.12
N ALA A 259 -20.36 13.45 -7.82
CA ALA A 259 -19.33 13.66 -6.81
C ALA A 259 -18.32 12.49 -6.76
N GLY A 260 -18.82 11.25 -6.88
CA GLY A 260 -17.96 10.06 -6.89
C GLY A 260 -17.09 9.95 -8.15
N SER A 261 -17.62 10.24 -9.34
CA SER A 261 -16.86 10.17 -10.59
C SER A 261 -15.77 11.23 -10.67
N VAL A 262 -16.07 12.47 -10.24
CA VAL A 262 -15.10 13.58 -10.20
C VAL A 262 -13.96 13.26 -9.26
N ALA A 263 -14.24 12.73 -8.06
CA ALA A 263 -13.22 12.33 -7.11
C ALA A 263 -12.28 11.26 -7.69
N MET A 264 -12.85 10.23 -8.33
CA MET A 264 -12.06 9.16 -8.94
C MET A 264 -11.19 9.66 -10.09
N ALA A 265 -11.75 10.47 -11.00
CA ALA A 265 -11.01 11.04 -12.11
C ALA A 265 -9.86 11.93 -11.63
N THR A 266 -10.08 12.70 -10.57
CA THR A 266 -9.04 13.57 -9.98
C THR A 266 -7.88 12.74 -9.43
N ILE A 267 -8.16 11.66 -8.71
CA ILE A 267 -7.09 10.83 -8.11
C ILE A 267 -6.29 10.09 -9.17
N LEU A 268 -6.98 9.48 -10.14
CA LEU A 268 -6.31 8.79 -11.24
C LEU A 268 -5.51 9.77 -12.10
N GLY A 269 -6.03 10.98 -12.32
CA GLY A 269 -5.32 12.05 -13.02
C GLY A 269 -4.06 12.51 -12.28
N VAL A 270 -4.17 12.78 -10.98
CA VAL A 270 -3.03 13.16 -10.12
C VAL A 270 -1.99 12.04 -10.10
N TYR A 271 -2.41 10.78 -9.93
CA TYR A 271 -1.52 9.64 -9.92
C TYR A 271 -0.84 9.43 -11.29
N GLY A 272 -1.59 9.58 -12.38
CA GLY A 272 -1.03 9.52 -13.74
C GLY A 272 0.00 10.62 -13.99
N LEU A 273 -0.30 11.85 -13.55
CA LEU A 273 0.60 13.00 -13.66
C LEU A 273 1.86 12.83 -12.78
N SER A 274 1.72 12.32 -11.55
CA SER A 274 2.87 12.10 -10.67
C SER A 274 3.79 11.03 -11.23
N ASN A 275 3.25 9.93 -11.74
CA ASN A 275 4.04 8.87 -12.37
C ASN A 275 4.66 9.34 -13.69
N PHE A 276 3.93 10.08 -14.52
CA PHE A 276 4.48 10.65 -15.75
C PHE A 276 5.62 11.63 -15.45
N GLY A 277 5.43 12.54 -14.48
CA GLY A 277 6.45 13.48 -14.05
C GLY A 277 7.67 12.78 -13.45
N ALA A 278 7.47 11.77 -12.60
CA ALA A 278 8.54 10.94 -12.06
C ALA A 278 9.30 10.23 -13.18
N ASN A 279 8.62 9.58 -14.13
CA ASN A 279 9.24 8.90 -15.26
C ASN A 279 10.00 9.88 -16.18
N ALA A 280 9.48 11.08 -16.41
CA ALA A 280 10.16 12.12 -17.20
C ALA A 280 11.45 12.62 -16.51
N LEU A 281 11.40 12.81 -15.18
CA LEU A 281 12.56 13.21 -14.37
C LEU A 281 13.61 12.10 -14.26
N THR A 282 13.18 10.84 -14.19
CA THR A 282 14.06 9.66 -14.25
C THR A 282 14.72 9.54 -15.62
N ASN A 283 13.96 9.71 -16.71
CA ASN A 283 14.50 9.66 -18.08
C ASN A 283 15.44 10.85 -18.39
N SER A 284 15.26 11.97 -17.70
CA SER A 284 16.15 13.14 -17.80
C SER A 284 17.40 13.03 -16.92
N GLY A 285 17.58 11.92 -16.18
CA GLY A 285 18.73 11.68 -15.31
C GLY A 285 18.75 12.51 -14.02
N VAL A 286 17.66 13.25 -13.72
CA VAL A 286 17.56 14.12 -12.53
C VAL A 286 17.22 13.32 -11.27
N ILE A 287 16.48 12.22 -11.43
CA ILE A 287 16.09 11.31 -10.33
C ILE A 287 16.58 9.90 -10.67
N SER A 288 17.28 9.24 -9.74
CA SER A 288 17.64 7.83 -9.90
C SER A 288 16.44 6.94 -9.57
N ASN A 289 16.22 5.90 -10.39
CA ASN A 289 15.09 4.98 -10.30
C ASN A 289 15.00 4.32 -8.91
N GLN A 290 14.10 4.82 -8.06
CA GLN A 290 13.70 4.18 -6.80
C GLN A 290 12.17 4.11 -6.74
N THR A 291 11.57 3.32 -7.63
CA THR A 291 10.21 2.79 -7.40
C THR A 291 10.32 1.59 -6.47
N GLY A 292 9.68 1.71 -5.30
CA GLY A 292 9.73 0.73 -4.22
C GLY A 292 9.28 -0.67 -4.62
N ILE A 293 10.24 -1.57 -4.65
CA ILE A 293 10.19 -2.81 -3.87
C ILE A 293 11.46 -2.77 -3.04
N SER A 294 11.34 -2.91 -1.72
CA SER A 294 12.45 -3.28 -0.85
C SER A 294 12.97 -4.66 -1.26
N SER A 295 13.78 -4.70 -2.32
CA SER A 295 14.92 -5.58 -2.38
C SER A 295 16.08 -4.76 -1.87
N SER A 296 16.34 -4.88 -0.57
CA SER A 296 17.63 -4.53 0.00
C SER A 296 18.71 -5.24 -0.81
N THR A 297 19.35 -4.51 -1.72
CA THR A 297 20.81 -4.33 -1.85
C THR A 297 21.07 -3.70 -3.21
N ALA A 298 20.83 -2.40 -3.33
CA ALA A 298 21.48 -1.58 -4.35
C ALA A 298 22.19 -0.44 -3.60
N LEU A 299 23.28 -0.79 -2.94
CA LEU A 299 24.32 0.17 -2.61
C LEU A 299 24.92 0.62 -3.93
N ASN A 300 24.42 1.74 -4.47
CA ASN A 300 25.26 2.64 -5.24
C ASN A 300 26.22 3.28 -4.25
N SER A 301 27.33 2.59 -4.04
CA SER A 301 28.59 3.20 -3.68
C SER A 301 29.59 2.48 -4.55
N ALA A 302 30.37 3.24 -5.31
CA ALA A 302 31.66 2.79 -5.81
C ALA A 302 32.51 2.41 -4.60
N ALA A 303 32.27 1.21 -4.07
CA ALA A 303 33.19 0.51 -3.20
C ALA A 303 34.11 -0.23 -4.16
N GLU A 304 35.37 0.18 -4.23
CA GLU A 304 36.40 -0.61 -4.89
C GLU A 304 36.33 -2.03 -4.36
N TYR A 305 36.07 -2.98 -5.27
CA TYR A 305 36.14 -4.38 -4.90
C TYR A 305 37.58 -4.73 -4.55
N LYS A 306 37.78 -5.47 -3.47
CA LYS A 306 39.09 -6.02 -3.14
C LYS A 306 39.44 -7.09 -4.17
N ASP A 307 40.68 -7.05 -4.63
CA ASP A 307 41.21 -8.05 -5.55
C ASP A 307 41.26 -9.42 -4.89
N GLY A 308 40.89 -10.45 -5.65
CA GLY A 308 40.78 -11.80 -5.14
C GLY A 308 39.75 -12.64 -5.90
N THR A 309 39.67 -13.91 -5.51
CA THR A 309 38.69 -14.86 -6.06
C THR A 309 37.65 -15.17 -5.00
N TYR A 310 36.38 -14.88 -5.31
CA TYR A 310 35.25 -15.01 -4.40
C TYR A 310 34.24 -16.01 -4.93
N THR A 311 33.74 -16.88 -4.06
CA THR A 311 32.74 -17.87 -4.43
C THR A 311 31.36 -17.43 -3.96
N GLY A 312 30.40 -17.41 -4.87
CA GLY A 312 29.02 -17.04 -4.58
C GLY A 312 28.03 -18.13 -4.99
N SER A 313 26.88 -18.14 -4.31
CA SER A 313 25.80 -19.08 -4.61
C SER A 313 24.48 -18.35 -4.84
N GLY A 314 23.67 -18.87 -5.76
CA GLY A 314 22.39 -18.31 -6.16
C GLY A 314 21.40 -19.40 -6.52
N ILE A 315 20.12 -19.05 -6.51
CA ILE A 315 19.01 -19.99 -6.70
C ILE A 315 18.45 -19.85 -8.13
N GLY A 316 18.48 -20.95 -8.88
CA GLY A 316 17.97 -21.09 -10.24
C GLY A 316 16.55 -21.66 -10.29
N PHE A 317 16.25 -22.40 -11.37
CA PHE A 317 14.91 -22.94 -11.61
C PHE A 317 14.52 -24.00 -10.56
N LYS A 318 13.28 -23.95 -10.07
CA LYS A 318 12.74 -24.86 -9.04
C LYS A 318 13.55 -24.94 -7.73
N GLY A 319 14.25 -23.86 -7.36
CA GLY A 319 14.99 -23.82 -6.09
C GLY A 319 16.36 -24.51 -6.13
N ARG A 320 16.86 -24.86 -7.32
CA ARG A 320 18.16 -25.53 -7.46
C ARG A 320 19.31 -24.53 -7.36
N THR A 321 20.40 -24.95 -6.70
CA THR A 321 21.52 -24.07 -6.41
C THR A 321 22.52 -24.02 -7.56
N THR A 322 22.97 -22.81 -7.89
CA THR A 322 24.10 -22.54 -8.78
C THR A 322 25.22 -21.90 -7.95
N LYS A 323 26.46 -22.36 -8.16
CA LYS A 323 27.67 -21.79 -7.54
C LYS A 323 28.61 -21.30 -8.62
N VAL A 324 29.13 -20.09 -8.42
CA VAL A 324 30.07 -19.43 -9.34
C VAL A 324 31.27 -18.90 -8.56
N SER A 325 32.43 -18.87 -9.22
CA SER A 325 33.65 -18.24 -8.77
C SER A 325 33.85 -16.95 -9.57
N VAL A 326 34.09 -15.84 -8.89
CA VAL A 326 34.31 -14.51 -9.50
C VAL A 326 35.70 -14.04 -9.14
N THR A 327 36.52 -13.77 -10.14
CA THR A 327 37.86 -13.20 -9.95
C THR A 327 37.84 -11.70 -10.23
N ILE A 328 38.43 -10.95 -9.30
CA ILE A 328 38.52 -9.50 -9.31
C ILE A 328 40.00 -9.12 -9.32
N ALA A 329 40.37 -8.22 -10.24
CA ALA A 329 41.69 -7.62 -10.34
C ALA A 329 41.56 -6.13 -10.70
N ASP A 330 42.37 -5.28 -10.08
CA ASP A 330 42.31 -3.83 -10.18
C ASP A 330 40.89 -3.27 -9.93
N GLY A 331 40.18 -3.85 -8.95
CA GLY A 331 38.80 -3.48 -8.61
C GLY A 331 37.76 -3.81 -9.68
N LYS A 332 38.10 -4.61 -10.71
CA LYS A 332 37.22 -5.01 -11.81
C LYS A 332 37.01 -6.51 -11.88
N ILE A 333 35.82 -6.91 -12.30
CA ILE A 333 35.43 -8.30 -12.56
C ILE A 333 36.13 -8.75 -13.84
N ILE A 334 37.11 -9.64 -13.73
CA ILE A 334 37.87 -10.16 -14.88
C ILE A 334 37.37 -11.52 -15.37
N LYS A 335 36.83 -12.34 -14.46
CA LYS A 335 36.46 -13.73 -14.77
C LYS A 335 35.29 -14.19 -13.90
N ILE A 336 34.38 -14.93 -14.51
CA ILE A 336 33.28 -15.62 -13.82
C ILE A 336 33.29 -17.08 -14.31
N GLU A 337 33.48 -18.02 -13.39
CA GLU A 337 33.50 -19.46 -13.67
C GLU A 337 32.38 -20.17 -12.92
N THR A 338 31.72 -21.12 -13.58
CA THR A 338 30.73 -21.95 -12.91
C THR A 338 31.41 -23.12 -12.20
N LEU A 339 31.19 -23.23 -10.89
CA LEU A 339 31.68 -24.36 -10.09
C LEU A 339 30.69 -25.54 -10.10
N SER A 340 29.39 -25.24 -9.96
CA SER A 340 28.34 -26.26 -9.99
C SER A 340 26.99 -25.63 -10.33
N TYR A 341 26.14 -26.34 -11.06
CA TYR A 341 24.78 -25.92 -11.35
C TYR A 341 23.81 -27.09 -11.21
N GLY A 342 22.62 -26.83 -10.65
CA GLY A 342 21.54 -27.81 -10.59
C GLY A 342 20.51 -27.69 -11.74
N ASP A 343 20.58 -26.63 -12.53
CA ASP A 343 19.64 -26.39 -13.63
C ASP A 343 19.91 -27.34 -14.82
N ASP A 344 18.90 -27.52 -15.68
CA ASP A 344 19.05 -28.34 -16.88
C ASP A 344 20.08 -27.69 -17.84
N ARG A 345 21.07 -28.48 -18.26
CA ARG A 345 22.29 -28.03 -18.97
C ARG A 345 22.01 -27.05 -20.12
N GLN A 346 21.04 -27.35 -20.97
CA GLN A 346 20.69 -26.54 -22.14
C GLN A 346 20.28 -25.10 -21.78
N TYR A 347 19.57 -24.92 -20.67
CA TYR A 347 19.13 -23.60 -20.21
C TYR A 347 20.23 -22.90 -19.42
N TYR A 348 21.02 -23.67 -18.67
CA TYR A 348 22.15 -23.14 -17.92
C TYR A 348 23.24 -22.59 -18.83
N GLU A 349 23.68 -23.34 -19.85
CA GLU A 349 24.72 -22.88 -20.79
C GLU A 349 24.25 -21.65 -21.56
N LYS A 350 22.99 -21.64 -22.02
CA LYS A 350 22.39 -20.48 -22.70
C LYS A 350 22.36 -19.22 -21.82
N ALA A 351 22.07 -19.37 -20.52
CA ALA A 351 22.11 -18.27 -19.56
C ALA A 351 23.56 -17.85 -19.23
N GLY A 352 24.44 -18.83 -19.00
CA GLY A 352 25.84 -18.63 -18.64
C GLY A 352 26.56 -17.77 -19.66
N ASP A 353 26.47 -18.13 -20.94
CA ASP A 353 27.18 -17.42 -22.00
C ASP A 353 26.71 -15.98 -22.20
N GLY A 354 25.40 -15.73 -22.05
CA GLY A 354 24.83 -14.38 -22.24
C GLY A 354 25.04 -13.48 -21.03
N VAL A 355 24.73 -14.00 -19.84
CA VAL A 355 24.70 -13.23 -18.59
C VAL A 355 26.11 -12.93 -18.09
N THR A 356 27.03 -13.91 -18.08
CA THR A 356 28.39 -13.69 -17.55
C THR A 356 29.16 -12.66 -18.38
N LYS A 357 29.07 -12.72 -19.71
CA LYS A 357 29.67 -11.73 -20.63
C LYS A 357 29.09 -10.33 -20.39
N SER A 358 27.78 -10.24 -20.20
CA SER A 358 27.11 -8.96 -19.93
C SER A 358 27.55 -8.36 -18.60
N ILE A 359 27.74 -9.20 -17.56
CA ILE A 359 28.20 -8.75 -16.24
C ILE A 359 29.64 -8.23 -16.33
N ILE A 360 30.54 -8.95 -17.00
CA ILE A 360 31.93 -8.53 -17.18
C ILE A 360 32.00 -7.23 -18.00
N SER A 361 31.18 -7.09 -19.05
CA SER A 361 31.15 -5.88 -19.88
C SER A 361 30.61 -4.65 -19.14
N LYS A 362 29.49 -4.80 -18.42
CA LYS A 362 28.84 -3.70 -17.69
C LYS A 362 29.41 -3.46 -16.29
N GLN A 363 30.30 -4.33 -15.81
CA GLN A 363 30.82 -4.35 -14.43
C GLN A 363 29.71 -4.26 -13.38
N SER A 364 28.57 -4.91 -13.66
CA SER A 364 27.36 -4.82 -12.84
C SER A 364 26.57 -6.11 -12.92
N THR A 365 25.92 -6.48 -11.81
CA THR A 365 25.00 -7.63 -11.75
C THR A 365 23.60 -7.31 -12.29
N LEU A 366 23.31 -6.04 -12.58
CA LEU A 366 22.05 -5.58 -13.19
C LEU A 366 22.13 -5.69 -14.71
N VAL A 367 22.07 -6.92 -15.21
CA VAL A 367 22.08 -7.24 -16.65
C VAL A 367 20.77 -7.90 -17.08
N ASP A 368 20.48 -7.84 -18.38
CA ASP A 368 19.28 -8.44 -18.93
C ASP A 368 19.36 -9.97 -18.89
N THR A 369 18.25 -10.61 -18.54
CA THR A 369 18.16 -12.08 -18.55
C THR A 369 18.01 -12.60 -19.98
N VAL A 370 18.50 -13.81 -20.25
CA VAL A 370 18.41 -14.42 -21.59
C VAL A 370 17.02 -15.03 -21.81
N SER A 371 16.39 -14.71 -22.95
CA SER A 371 15.06 -15.22 -23.33
C SER A 371 15.05 -16.75 -23.41
N GLY A 372 14.09 -17.36 -22.71
CA GLY A 372 13.97 -18.82 -22.58
C GLY A 372 14.85 -19.44 -21.50
N ALA A 373 15.68 -18.66 -20.79
CA ALA A 373 16.52 -19.12 -19.68
C ALA A 373 16.49 -18.12 -18.50
N THR A 374 15.33 -17.52 -18.23
CA THR A 374 15.17 -16.42 -17.27
C THR A 374 15.51 -16.82 -15.84
N TYR A 375 15.09 -18.01 -15.39
CA TYR A 375 15.37 -18.46 -14.02
C TYR A 375 16.83 -18.84 -13.81
N SER A 376 17.46 -19.51 -14.78
CA SER A 376 18.90 -19.79 -14.77
C SER A 376 19.72 -18.51 -14.83
N SER A 377 19.28 -17.51 -15.61
CA SER A 377 19.91 -16.18 -15.65
C SER A 377 19.88 -15.50 -14.29
N LYS A 378 18.71 -15.48 -13.62
CA LYS A 378 18.57 -14.93 -12.26
C LYS A 378 19.43 -15.67 -11.23
N GLY A 379 19.54 -17.00 -11.35
CA GLY A 379 20.39 -17.81 -10.48
C GLY A 379 21.88 -17.43 -10.60
N ILE A 380 22.37 -17.23 -11.83
CA ILE A 380 23.75 -16.79 -12.08
C ILE A 380 23.97 -15.36 -11.57
N MET A 381 23.07 -14.43 -11.88
CA MET A 381 23.17 -13.03 -11.40
C MET A 381 23.19 -12.96 -9.87
N SER A 382 22.36 -13.76 -9.20
CA SER A 382 22.31 -13.86 -7.75
C SER A 382 23.60 -14.45 -7.17
N ALA A 383 24.15 -15.50 -7.81
CA ALA A 383 25.40 -16.11 -7.39
C ALA A 383 26.58 -15.13 -7.52
N VAL A 384 26.64 -14.36 -8.61
CA VAL A 384 27.67 -13.33 -8.79
C VAL A 384 27.50 -12.18 -7.80
N ALA A 385 26.28 -11.71 -7.55
CA ALA A 385 26.02 -10.68 -6.54
C ALA A 385 26.45 -11.14 -5.13
N ASN A 386 26.24 -12.41 -4.80
CA ASN A 386 26.68 -12.99 -3.54
C ASN A 386 28.21 -13.06 -3.43
N ALA A 387 28.93 -13.34 -4.52
CA ALA A 387 30.39 -13.27 -4.57
C ALA A 387 30.91 -11.83 -4.42
N LEU A 388 30.32 -10.87 -5.15
CA LEU A 388 30.73 -9.46 -5.12
C LEU A 388 30.47 -8.79 -3.76
N ASN A 389 29.45 -9.22 -3.02
CA ASN A 389 29.23 -8.73 -1.66
C ASN A 389 30.32 -9.19 -0.67
N GLN A 390 31.01 -10.30 -0.94
CA GLN A 390 32.17 -10.74 -0.14
C GLN A 390 33.44 -9.96 -0.48
N ALA A 391 33.47 -9.32 -1.65
CA ALA A 391 34.59 -8.52 -2.14
C ALA A 391 34.54 -7.04 -1.74
N LYS A 392 33.44 -6.59 -1.13
CA LYS A 392 33.34 -5.28 -0.46
C LYS A 392 33.99 -5.40 0.93
#